data_AF-A0A351WKB0-F1
#
_entry.id   AF-A0A351WKB0-F1
#
_cell.length_a   1.000
_cell.length_b   1.000
_cell.length_c   1.000
_cell.angle_alpha   90.00
_cell.angle_beta   90.00
_cell.angle_gamma   90.00
#
_symmetry.space_group_name_H-M   'P 1'
#
loop_
_entity.id
_entity.type
_entity.pdbx_description
1 polymer ?
#
loop_
_entity_poly.entity_id
_entity_poly.type
_entity_poly.pdbx_seq_one_letter_code
_entity_poly.pdbx_strand_id
1 'polypeptide(L)'
;MTALVKQNDDSIRVGLIDSQSNQSFFLGEGESENGVELVFADYDKEEAVLRKESQMAVITLTSGEIQTLNPQQQERITSPSPRISYSVRRAARERVRREALPQPKYMGEELENHLQEYQMDVIRQGLPPLPLPLTPEMDDQLVAEGVLPPVQ
;
A
#
# COMPACT_ATOMS: atom_id res chain seq x y z
N MET A 1 6.08 -0.74 -23.03
CA MET A 1 5.26 -1.79 -22.38
C MET A 1 4.16 -2.17 -23.36
N THR A 2 3.86 -3.45 -23.51
CA THR A 2 2.88 -3.99 -24.47
C THR A 2 1.93 -4.95 -23.75
N ALA A 3 0.64 -4.88 -24.04
CA ALA A 3 -0.38 -5.77 -23.50
C ALA A 3 -1.35 -6.18 -24.61
N LEU A 4 -1.77 -7.45 -24.66
CA LEU A 4 -2.93 -7.87 -25.43
C LEU A 4 -4.05 -8.26 -24.48
N VAL A 5 -5.27 -7.83 -24.79
CA VAL A 5 -6.48 -8.13 -24.02
C VAL A 5 -7.53 -8.69 -24.97
N LYS A 6 -7.99 -9.91 -24.68
CA LYS A 6 -9.14 -10.52 -25.35
C LYS A 6 -10.42 -10.10 -24.63
N GLN A 7 -11.34 -9.45 -25.33
CA GLN A 7 -12.66 -9.09 -24.79
C GLN A 7 -13.65 -10.24 -24.93
N ASN A 8 -14.77 -10.17 -24.20
CA ASN A 8 -15.84 -11.19 -24.23
C ASN A 8 -16.45 -11.40 -25.62
N ASP A 9 -16.30 -10.40 -26.51
CA ASP A 9 -16.84 -10.40 -27.87
C ASP A 9 -15.82 -10.99 -28.89
N ASP A 10 -14.81 -11.72 -28.42
CA ASP A 10 -13.70 -12.28 -29.20
C ASP A 10 -12.79 -11.24 -29.89
N SER A 11 -13.05 -9.94 -29.68
CA SER A 11 -12.21 -8.85 -30.17
C SER A 11 -10.93 -8.71 -29.34
N ILE A 12 -9.80 -8.60 -30.03
CA ILE A 12 -8.49 -8.42 -29.43
C ILE A 12 -8.15 -6.93 -29.46
N ARG A 13 -7.73 -6.40 -28.30
CA ARG A 13 -7.17 -5.05 -28.19
C ARG A 13 -5.71 -5.12 -27.77
N VAL A 14 -4.89 -4.32 -28.42
CA VAL A 14 -3.45 -4.19 -28.17
C VAL A 14 -3.19 -2.85 -27.51
N GLY A 15 -2.69 -2.89 -26.28
CA GLY A 15 -2.14 -1.74 -25.57
C GLY A 15 -0.64 -1.64 -25.83
N LEU A 16 -0.16 -0.49 -26.28
CA LEU A 16 1.28 -0.23 -26.46
C LEU A 16 1.65 1.14 -25.93
N ILE A 17 2.84 1.25 -25.33
CA ILE A 17 3.41 2.52 -24.87
C ILE A 17 4.64 2.81 -25.70
N ASP A 18 4.62 3.93 -26.42
CA ASP A 18 5.80 4.47 -27.09
C ASP A 18 6.74 5.08 -26.05
N SER A 19 7.94 4.50 -25.92
CA SER A 19 8.95 4.95 -24.97
C SER A 19 9.52 6.34 -25.29
N GLN A 20 9.40 6.81 -26.53
CA GLN A 20 9.94 8.12 -26.94
C GLN A 20 8.95 9.25 -26.62
N SER A 21 7.68 9.06 -26.93
CA SER A 21 6.63 10.05 -26.70
C SER A 21 5.91 9.90 -25.36
N ASN A 22 6.14 8.78 -24.66
CA ASN A 22 5.40 8.35 -23.46
C ASN A 22 3.87 8.32 -23.68
N GLN A 23 3.44 8.14 -24.92
CA GLN A 23 2.02 8.00 -25.28
C GLN A 23 1.62 6.53 -25.24
N SER A 24 0.42 6.27 -24.72
CA SER A 24 -0.21 4.97 -24.72
C SER A 24 -1.28 4.90 -25.81
N PHE A 25 -1.27 3.82 -26.59
CA PHE A 25 -2.28 3.52 -27.60
C PHE A 25 -3.02 2.25 -27.22
N PHE A 26 -4.32 2.21 -27.50
CA PHE A 26 -5.18 1.04 -27.29
C PHE A 26 -5.97 0.75 -28.56
N LEU A 27 -5.37 -0.05 -29.44
CA LEU A 27 -5.88 -0.30 -30.79
C LEU A 27 -6.56 -1.67 -30.87
N GLY A 28 -7.75 -1.72 -31.47
CA GLY A 28 -8.36 -2.94 -32.02
C GLY A 28 -7.89 -3.23 -33.44
N GLU A 29 -8.12 -4.45 -33.92
CA GLU A 29 -7.73 -4.81 -35.29
C GLU A 29 -8.39 -3.89 -36.32
N GLY A 30 -7.58 -3.30 -37.22
CA GLY A 30 -8.03 -2.30 -38.19
C GLY A 30 -8.20 -0.88 -37.63
N GLU A 31 -8.03 -0.66 -36.32
CA GLU A 31 -8.00 0.68 -35.73
C GLU A 31 -6.62 1.34 -35.95
N SER A 32 -6.64 2.65 -36.22
CA SER A 32 -5.44 3.47 -36.41
C SER A 32 -5.52 4.73 -35.57
N GLU A 33 -4.46 5.02 -34.82
CA GLU A 33 -4.34 6.20 -33.95
C GLU A 33 -2.93 6.79 -34.06
N ASN A 34 -2.84 8.11 -34.25
CA ASN A 34 -1.57 8.85 -34.43
C ASN A 34 -0.59 8.23 -35.44
N GLY A 35 -1.12 7.68 -36.54
CA GLY A 35 -0.33 7.06 -37.61
C GLY A 35 0.20 5.66 -37.28
N VAL A 36 -0.23 5.07 -36.17
CA VAL A 36 0.00 3.67 -35.80
C VAL A 36 -1.30 2.90 -35.99
N GLU A 37 -1.27 1.89 -36.85
CA GLU A 37 -2.40 1.03 -37.17
C GLU A 37 -2.12 -0.40 -36.73
N LEU A 38 -3.11 -1.05 -36.15
CA LEU A 38 -3.04 -2.47 -35.85
C LEU A 38 -3.56 -3.27 -37.05
N VAL A 39 -2.66 -3.96 -37.74
CA VAL A 39 -3.01 -4.77 -38.91
C VAL A 39 -3.55 -6.14 -38.50
N PHE A 40 -2.98 -6.72 -37.46
CA PHE A 40 -3.34 -8.07 -37.00
C PHE A 40 -2.89 -8.26 -35.54
N ALA A 41 -3.67 -8.99 -34.75
CA ALA A 41 -3.28 -9.43 -33.42
C ALA A 41 -3.68 -10.88 -33.19
N ASP A 42 -2.74 -11.68 -32.72
CA ASP A 42 -2.95 -13.08 -32.35
C ASP A 42 -2.67 -13.23 -30.86
N TYR A 43 -3.73 -13.46 -30.08
CA TYR A 43 -3.61 -13.65 -28.65
C TYR A 43 -2.92 -14.98 -28.30
N ASP A 44 -3.18 -16.04 -29.07
CA ASP A 44 -2.63 -17.38 -28.80
C ASP A 44 -1.12 -17.42 -29.08
N LYS A 45 -0.65 -16.63 -30.04
CA LYS A 45 0.78 -16.47 -30.35
C LYS A 45 1.45 -15.31 -29.61
N GLU A 46 0.69 -14.53 -28.85
CA GLU A 46 1.18 -13.33 -28.16
C GLU A 46 1.87 -12.33 -29.12
N GLU A 47 1.38 -12.21 -30.35
CA GLU A 47 1.97 -11.42 -31.41
C GLU A 47 0.98 -10.36 -31.93
N ALA A 48 1.47 -9.16 -32.20
CA ALA A 48 0.70 -8.14 -32.90
C ALA A 48 1.54 -7.45 -33.98
N VAL A 49 0.92 -7.19 -35.12
CA VAL A 49 1.54 -6.54 -36.28
C VAL A 49 1.02 -5.11 -36.37
N LEU A 50 1.93 -4.16 -36.16
CA LEU A 50 1.65 -2.74 -36.26
C LEU A 50 2.19 -2.19 -37.57
N ARG A 51 1.44 -1.28 -38.18
CA ARG A 51 1.88 -0.47 -39.31
C ARG A 51 2.01 0.98 -38.86
N LYS A 52 3.21 1.53 -38.95
CA LYS A 52 3.45 2.97 -38.74
C LYS A 52 4.00 3.56 -40.03
N GLU A 53 3.24 4.45 -40.65
CA GLU A 53 3.54 5.02 -41.97
C GLU A 53 3.75 3.93 -43.05
N SER A 54 5.00 3.56 -43.33
CA SER A 54 5.39 2.54 -44.32
C SER A 54 6.15 1.35 -43.71
N GLN A 55 6.31 1.29 -42.39
CA GLN A 55 7.04 0.23 -41.69
C GLN A 55 6.06 -0.69 -40.97
N MET A 56 6.25 -2.00 -41.15
CA MET A 56 5.57 -3.02 -40.35
C MET A 56 6.50 -3.47 -39.22
N ALA A 57 5.96 -3.49 -38.00
CA ALA A 57 6.65 -3.97 -36.82
C ALA A 57 5.83 -5.09 -36.19
N VAL A 58 6.48 -6.23 -35.95
CA VAL A 58 5.91 -7.29 -35.12
C VAL A 58 6.33 -7.00 -33.68
N ILE A 59 5.35 -6.92 -32.79
CA ILE A 59 5.57 -6.81 -31.36
C ILE A 59 5.11 -8.10 -30.70
N THR A 60 5.97 -8.64 -29.85
CA THR A 60 5.65 -9.79 -29.01
C THR A 60 5.28 -9.30 -27.62
N LEU A 61 4.28 -9.94 -27.03
CA LEU A 61 3.78 -9.64 -25.70
C LEU A 61 4.88 -10.00 -24.68
N THR A 62 5.70 -9.02 -24.30
CA THR A 62 6.63 -9.19 -23.17
C THR A 62 5.85 -8.90 -21.89
N SER A 63 4.84 -9.72 -21.57
CA SER A 63 4.16 -9.60 -20.28
C SER A 63 5.02 -10.21 -19.19
N GLY A 64 5.15 -9.48 -18.08
CA GLY A 64 5.43 -10.15 -16.82
C GLY A 64 4.30 -11.14 -16.54
N GLU A 65 4.65 -12.27 -15.93
CA GLU A 65 3.79 -13.43 -15.66
C GLU A 65 2.30 -13.05 -15.49
N ILE A 66 1.47 -13.47 -16.45
CA ILE A 66 0.01 -13.41 -16.30
C ILE A 66 -0.36 -14.41 -15.22
N GLN A 67 -0.40 -13.95 -13.97
CA GLN A 67 -0.94 -14.75 -12.88
C GLN A 67 -2.46 -14.79 -13.03
N THR A 68 -2.98 -15.96 -13.40
CA THR A 68 -4.42 -16.23 -13.35
C THR A 68 -4.90 -16.00 -11.93
N LEU A 69 -5.85 -15.08 -11.75
CA LEU A 69 -6.44 -14.82 -10.44
C LEU A 69 -7.10 -16.10 -9.92
N ASN A 70 -6.77 -16.50 -8.70
CA ASN A 70 -7.42 -17.64 -8.07
C ASN A 70 -8.93 -17.38 -7.91
N PRO A 71 -9.78 -18.42 -7.92
CA PRO A 71 -11.24 -18.26 -7.80
C PRO A 71 -11.67 -17.41 -6.59
N GLN A 72 -10.96 -17.53 -5.46
CA GLN A 72 -11.19 -16.72 -4.27
C GLN A 72 -10.88 -15.22 -4.47
N GLN A 73 -9.91 -14.88 -5.32
CA GLN A 73 -9.59 -13.48 -5.66
C GLN A 73 -10.64 -12.92 -6.62
N GLN A 74 -11.10 -13.70 -7.59
CA GLN A 74 -12.19 -13.32 -8.48
C GLN A 74 -13.49 -13.07 -7.71
N GLU A 75 -13.81 -13.93 -6.73
CA GLU A 75 -14.98 -13.75 -5.85
C GLU A 75 -14.90 -12.47 -5.02
N ARG A 76 -13.72 -12.12 -4.46
CA ARG A 76 -13.57 -10.87 -3.69
C ARG A 76 -13.79 -9.62 -4.53
N ILE A 77 -13.43 -9.67 -5.82
CA ILE A 77 -13.54 -8.53 -6.74
C ILE A 77 -14.97 -8.41 -7.29
N THR A 78 -15.61 -9.54 -7.59
CA THR A 78 -16.97 -9.59 -8.15
C THR A 78 -18.06 -9.52 -7.08
N SER A 79 -17.73 -9.80 -5.82
CA SER A 79 -18.67 -9.67 -4.71
C SER A 79 -19.06 -8.21 -4.54
N PRO A 80 -20.37 -7.87 -4.64
CA PRO A 80 -20.84 -6.54 -4.30
C PRO A 80 -20.58 -6.34 -2.81
N SER A 81 -19.53 -5.57 -2.50
CA SER A 81 -19.30 -5.12 -1.13
C SER A 81 -20.57 -4.40 -0.66
N PRO A 82 -21.20 -4.83 0.44
CA PRO A 82 -22.43 -4.21 0.90
C PRO A 82 -22.13 -2.74 1.16
N ARG A 83 -22.66 -1.86 0.31
CA ARG A 83 -22.56 -0.42 0.52
C ARG A 83 -23.33 -0.13 1.79
N ILE A 84 -22.61 0.05 2.89
CA ILE A 84 -23.18 0.45 4.17
C ILE A 84 -24.03 1.69 3.92
N SER A 85 -25.33 1.58 4.21
CA SER A 85 -26.27 2.66 3.95
C SER A 85 -25.87 3.91 4.74
N TYR A 86 -26.32 5.07 4.27
CA TYR A 86 -26.04 6.34 4.95
C TYR A 86 -26.55 6.34 6.41
N SER A 87 -27.70 5.72 6.66
CA SER A 87 -28.27 5.60 8.01
C SER A 87 -27.40 4.77 8.95
N VAL A 88 -26.85 3.65 8.48
CA VAL A 88 -25.94 2.81 9.27
C VAL A 88 -24.63 3.54 9.54
N ARG A 89 -24.06 4.25 8.56
CA ARG A 89 -22.86 5.09 8.76
C ARG A 89 -23.10 6.20 9.78
N ARG A 90 -24.27 6.85 9.74
CA ARG A 90 -24.66 7.88 10.71
C ARG A 90 -24.81 7.31 12.12
N ALA A 91 -25.50 6.18 12.27
CA ALA A 91 -25.69 5.52 13.55
C ALA A 91 -24.36 5.05 14.17
N ALA A 92 -23.42 4.53 13.37
CA ALA A 92 -22.09 4.15 13.85
C ALA A 92 -21.30 5.37 14.38
N ARG A 93 -21.33 6.50 13.67
CA ARG A 93 -20.71 7.74 14.13
C ARG A 93 -21.35 8.27 15.42
N GLU A 94 -22.67 8.19 15.53
CA GLU A 94 -23.39 8.58 16.75
C GLU A 94 -23.07 7.65 17.92
N ARG A 95 -22.89 6.34 17.70
CA ARG A 95 -22.44 5.39 18.73
C ARG A 95 -21.03 5.72 19.20
N VAL A 96 -20.07 5.88 18.29
CA VAL A 96 -18.69 6.27 18.62
C VAL A 96 -18.64 7.63 19.33
N ARG A 97 -19.54 8.56 19.00
CA ARG A 97 -19.64 9.86 19.69
C ARG A 97 -20.26 9.76 21.09
N ARG A 98 -21.13 8.77 21.32
CA ARG A 98 -21.80 8.53 22.62
C ARG A 98 -20.94 7.66 23.54
N GLU A 99 -20.19 6.74 22.98
CA GLU A 99 -19.16 5.97 23.68
C GLU A 99 -18.08 6.96 24.10
N ALA A 100 -18.00 7.24 25.41
CA ALA A 100 -16.95 8.09 25.95
C ALA A 100 -15.60 7.52 25.55
N LEU A 101 -14.72 8.35 24.99
CA LEU A 101 -13.34 7.96 24.70
C LEU A 101 -12.73 7.35 25.98
N PRO A 102 -11.96 6.26 25.88
CA PRO A 102 -11.31 5.68 27.04
C PRO A 102 -10.46 6.76 27.72
N GLN A 103 -10.73 7.01 29.01
CA GLN A 103 -9.98 7.99 29.77
C GLN A 103 -8.55 7.45 30.01
N PRO A 104 -7.51 8.31 29.91
CA PRO A 104 -6.16 7.96 30.33
C PRO A 104 -6.15 7.39 31.75
N LYS A 105 -5.38 6.31 31.97
CA LYS A 105 -5.30 5.62 33.27
C LYS A 105 -4.60 6.44 34.36
N TYR A 106 -3.65 7.29 33.96
CA TYR A 106 -2.90 8.19 34.81
C TYR A 106 -2.99 9.59 34.23
N MET A 107 -3.05 10.60 35.10
CA MET A 107 -3.23 12.00 34.72
C MET A 107 -2.28 12.91 35.51
N GLY A 108 -1.76 13.94 34.85
CA GLY A 108 -0.92 14.97 35.50
C GLY A 108 0.26 14.37 36.26
N GLU A 109 0.37 14.71 37.54
CA GLU A 109 1.46 14.30 38.44
C GLU A 109 1.57 12.77 38.59
N GLU A 110 0.45 12.04 38.57
CA GLU A 110 0.48 10.57 38.67
C GLU A 110 1.15 9.92 37.44
N LEU A 111 0.98 10.54 36.27
CA LEU A 111 1.63 10.07 35.05
C LEU A 111 3.14 10.32 35.09
N GLU A 112 3.56 11.48 35.60
CA GLU A 112 4.97 11.83 35.72
C GLU A 112 5.69 10.89 36.69
N ASN A 113 5.12 10.64 37.86
CA ASN A 113 5.67 9.68 38.83
C ASN A 113 5.76 8.28 38.23
N HIS A 114 4.71 7.82 37.54
CA HIS A 114 4.72 6.51 36.89
C HIS A 114 5.81 6.40 35.81
N LEU A 115 6.04 7.45 35.03
CA LEU A 115 7.09 7.47 34.01
C LEU A 115 8.49 7.43 34.63
N GLN A 116 8.70 8.12 35.76
CA GLN A 116 9.96 8.09 36.50
C GLN A 116 10.23 6.71 37.10
N GLU A 117 9.24 6.11 37.76
CA GLU A 117 9.35 4.74 38.30
C GLU A 117 9.67 3.74 37.18
N TYR A 118 8.95 3.81 36.06
CA TYR A 118 9.19 2.95 34.92
C TYR A 118 10.60 3.14 34.34
N GLN A 119 11.10 4.38 34.30
CA GLN A 119 12.45 4.67 33.85
C GLN A 119 13.52 3.99 34.73
N MET A 120 13.36 3.98 36.06
CA MET A 120 14.28 3.27 36.97
C MET A 120 14.32 1.77 36.67
N ASP A 121 13.14 1.17 36.46
CA ASP A 121 13.04 -0.26 36.18
C ASP A 121 13.66 -0.62 34.83
N VAL A 122 13.48 0.22 33.82
CA VAL A 122 14.13 0.09 32.51
C VAL A 122 15.66 0.12 32.66
N ILE A 123 16.19 1.07 33.42
CA ILE A 123 17.64 1.21 33.63
C ILE A 123 18.20 0.03 34.43
N ARG A 124 17.51 -0.42 35.49
CA ARG A 124 17.87 -1.62 36.27
C ARG A 124 17.91 -2.89 35.42
N GLN A 125 17.04 -3.00 34.42
CA GLN A 125 17.03 -4.11 33.46
C GLN A 125 18.12 -4.00 32.39
N GLY A 126 18.90 -2.91 32.37
CA GLY A 126 19.94 -2.66 31.36
C GLY A 126 19.38 -2.26 30.00
N LEU A 127 18.12 -1.85 29.92
CA LEU A 127 17.49 -1.33 28.71
C LEU A 127 17.81 0.17 28.54
N PRO A 128 17.75 0.70 27.31
CA PRO A 128 17.99 2.13 27.07
C PRO A 128 16.97 2.98 27.82
N PRO A 129 17.40 4.06 28.51
CA PRO A 129 16.50 4.90 29.29
C PRO A 129 15.48 5.63 28.41
N LEU A 130 14.32 5.96 28.99
CA LEU A 130 13.34 6.82 28.36
C LEU A 130 13.91 8.23 28.11
N PRO A 131 13.37 9.01 27.14
CA PRO A 131 13.75 10.40 26.90
C PRO A 131 13.20 11.36 27.97
N LEU A 132 13.31 10.97 29.23
CA LEU A 132 12.93 11.73 30.41
C LEU A 132 14.21 11.97 31.24
N PRO A 133 14.47 13.18 31.75
CA PRO A 133 15.61 13.41 32.61
C PRO A 133 15.45 12.67 33.94
N LEU A 134 16.52 12.04 34.42
CA LEU A 134 16.58 11.48 35.78
C LEU A 134 16.65 12.62 36.81
N THR A 135 15.96 12.45 37.93
CA THR A 135 16.15 13.33 39.09
C THR A 135 17.47 12.98 39.79
N PRO A 136 18.09 13.93 40.51
CA PRO A 136 19.34 13.67 41.22
C PRO A 136 19.24 12.50 42.23
N GLU A 137 18.12 12.41 42.94
CA GLU A 137 17.88 11.34 43.93
C GLU A 137 17.83 9.95 43.28
N MET A 138 17.24 9.85 42.09
CA MET A 138 17.15 8.61 41.31
C MET A 138 18.51 8.20 40.74
N ASP A 139 19.30 9.17 40.27
CA ASP A 139 20.65 8.94 39.77
C ASP A 139 21.56 8.40 40.89
N ASP A 140 21.56 9.07 42.04
CA ASP A 140 22.30 8.63 43.24
C ASP A 140 21.92 7.20 43.65
N GLN A 141 20.62 6.87 43.59
CA GLN A 141 20.14 5.53 43.88
C GLN A 141 20.67 4.48 42.88
N LEU A 142 20.63 4.77 41.57
CA LEU A 142 21.15 3.85 40.55
C LEU A 142 22.67 3.70 40.62
N VAL A 143 23.40 4.75 41.01
CA VAL A 143 24.84 4.70 41.26
C VAL A 143 25.14 3.84 42.49
N ALA A 144 24.37 4.00 43.57
CA ALA A 144 24.50 3.17 44.77
C ALA A 144 24.18 1.68 44.51
N GLU A 145 23.19 1.41 43.65
CA GLU A 145 22.85 0.06 43.17
C GLU A 145 23.90 -0.51 42.18
N GLY A 146 24.85 0.32 41.72
CA GLY A 146 25.91 -0.07 40.78
C GLY A 146 25.44 -0.22 39.33
N VAL A 147 24.27 0.32 38.99
CA VAL A 147 23.66 0.27 37.65
C VAL A 147 24.21 1.38 36.75
N LEU A 148 24.36 2.59 37.29
CA LEU A 148 24.94 3.74 36.59
C LEU A 148 26.36 4.07 37.08
N PRO A 149 27.24 4.60 36.22
CA PRO A 149 28.55 5.07 36.64
C PRO A 149 28.42 6.35 37.48
N PRO A 150 29.29 6.57 38.48
CA PRO A 150 29.29 7.82 39.24
C PRO A 150 29.66 9.00 38.33
N VAL A 151 28.91 10.09 38.44
CA VAL A 151 29.18 11.33 37.72
C VAL A 151 30.52 11.90 38.21
N GLN A 152 31.49 12.10 37.31
CA GLN A 152 32.81 12.71 37.60
C GLN A 152 32.78 14.22 37.53
#